data_AF-A0A930N0J7-F1
#
_entry.id   AF-A0A930N0J7-F1
#
_cell.length_a   1.000
_cell.length_b   1.000
_cell.length_c   1.000
_cell.angle_alpha   90.00
_cell.angle_beta   90.00
_cell.angle_gamma   90.00
#
_symmetry.space_group_name_H-M   'P 1'
#
loop_
_entity.id
_entity.type
_entity.pdbx_description
1 polymer ?
#
loop_
_entity_poly.entity_id
_entity_poly.type
_entity_poly.pdbx_seq_one_letter_code
_entity_poly.pdbx_strand_id
1 'polypeptide(L)' 'MYIDQTISLPEHLPRYLLRDVEVLQEYYDSGNDAYFYPYLDAFEAGVHQCYADRQITEEEAYRLLRRYGIG' A
#
# COMPACT_ATOMS: atom_id res chain seq x y z
N MET A 1 9.36 10.10 3.26
CA MET A 1 8.37 9.19 2.62
C MET A 1 8.94 8.53 1.36
N TYR A 2 8.44 7.36 0.94
CA TYR A 2 8.89 6.65 -0.27
C TYR A 2 7.71 5.99 -1.01
N ILE A 3 7.63 6.19 -2.33
CA ILE A 3 6.73 5.46 -3.24
C ILE A 3 7.48 5.20 -4.55
N ASP A 4 7.64 3.94 -4.93
CA ASP A 4 8.17 3.56 -6.24
C ASP A 4 7.05 3.62 -7.30
N GLN A 5 7.02 4.73 -8.04
CA GLN A 5 6.04 4.94 -9.10
C GLN A 5 6.20 3.98 -10.31
N THR A 6 7.33 3.27 -10.41
CA THR A 6 7.56 2.29 -11.49
C THR A 6 6.87 0.96 -11.23
N ILE A 7 6.51 0.67 -9.97
CA ILE A 7 5.79 -0.54 -9.58
C ILE A 7 4.28 -0.29 -9.74
N SER A 8 3.68 -0.88 -10.77
CA SER A 8 2.24 -0.78 -11.02
C SER A 8 1.41 -1.45 -9.92
N LEU A 9 0.25 -0.86 -9.59
CA LEU A 9 -0.73 -1.49 -8.70
C LEU A 9 -1.34 -2.75 -9.33
N PRO A 10 -1.73 -3.77 -8.53
CA PRO A 10 -2.54 -4.88 -9.02
C PRO A 10 -3.88 -4.43 -9.64
N GLU A 11 -4.35 -5.14 -10.67
CA GLU A 11 -5.57 -4.78 -11.42
C GLU A 11 -6.84 -4.91 -10.57
N HIS A 12 -6.85 -5.79 -9.55
CA HIS A 12 -8.05 -6.16 -8.81
C HIS A 12 -7.88 -6.03 -7.28
N LEU A 13 -7.52 -4.83 -6.83
CA LEU A 13 -7.42 -4.56 -5.40
C LEU A 13 -8.79 -4.52 -4.71
N PRO A 14 -8.90 -5.06 -3.48
CA PRO A 14 -9.99 -4.74 -2.58
C PRO A 14 -10.16 -3.23 -2.42
N ARG A 15 -11.41 -2.75 -2.42
CA ARG A 15 -11.72 -1.30 -2.42
C ARG A 15 -11.04 -0.52 -1.28
N TYR A 16 -10.88 -1.12 -0.12
CA TYR A 16 -10.23 -0.45 1.00
C TYR A 16 -8.72 -0.28 0.79
N LEU A 17 -8.03 -1.28 0.22
CA LEU A 17 -6.61 -1.14 -0.14
C LEU A 17 -6.41 -0.08 -1.22
N LEU A 18 -7.32 -0.02 -2.20
CA LEU A 18 -7.27 1.05 -3.21
C LEU A 18 -7.38 2.42 -2.56
N ARG A 19 -8.31 2.59 -1.62
CA ARG A 19 -8.45 3.83 -0.84
C ARG A 19 -7.20 4.14 -0.03
N ASP A 20 -6.59 3.14 0.59
CA ASP A 20 -5.36 3.34 1.36
C ASP A 20 -4.20 3.80 0.47
N VAL A 21 -4.09 3.26 -0.75
CA VAL A 21 -3.13 3.72 -1.76
C VAL A 21 -3.38 5.18 -2.14
N GLU A 22 -4.63 5.58 -2.36
CA GLU A 22 -4.99 6.98 -2.65
C GLU A 22 -4.59 7.93 -1.52
N VAL A 23 -4.84 7.55 -0.26
CA VAL A 23 -4.46 8.34 0.92
C VAL A 23 -2.94 8.44 1.09
N LEU A 24 -2.21 7.34 0.89
CA LEU A 24 -0.75 7.35 0.93
C LEU A 24 -0.17 8.24 -0.18
N GLN A 25 -0.77 8.26 -1.36
CA GLN A 25 -0.38 9.15 -2.45
C GLN A 25 -0.63 10.62 -2.08
N GLU A 26 -1.77 10.95 -1.47
CA GLU A 26 -2.06 12.31 -0.99
C GLU A 26 -1.04 12.80 0.04
N TYR A 27 -0.69 11.96 1.02
CA TYR A 27 0.33 12.30 2.00
C TYR A 27 1.71 12.45 1.37
N TYR A 28 2.06 11.60 0.40
CA TYR A 28 3.30 11.71 -0.34
C TYR A 28 3.38 13.03 -1.13
N ASP A 29 2.33 13.37 -1.87
CA ASP A 29 2.29 14.57 -2.72
C ASP A 29 2.30 15.87 -1.89
N SER A 30 1.73 15.83 -0.68
CA SER A 30 1.70 16.98 0.23
C SER A 30 2.94 17.13 1.11
N GLY A 31 3.89 16.19 1.08
CA GLY A 31 5.05 16.23 1.96
C GLY A 31 4.73 15.92 3.43
N ASN A 32 3.64 15.20 3.71
CA ASN A 32 3.11 15.02 5.06
C ASN A 32 3.64 13.76 5.76
N ASP A 33 4.94 13.73 6.03
CA ASP A 33 5.63 12.60 6.66
C ASP A 33 4.99 12.17 8.00
N ALA A 34 4.45 13.11 8.76
CA ALA A 34 3.86 12.86 10.08
C ALA A 34 2.63 11.93 10.01
N TYR A 35 1.87 11.98 8.91
CA TYR A 35 0.72 11.11 8.69
C TYR A 35 1.03 9.94 7.76
N PHE A 36 2.02 10.08 6.86
CA PHE A 36 2.40 9.03 5.93
C PHE A 36 2.87 7.75 6.64
N TYR A 37 3.85 7.85 7.54
CA TYR A 37 4.45 6.65 8.15
C TYR A 37 3.47 5.86 9.04
N PRO A 38 2.69 6.50 9.95
CA PRO A 38 1.69 5.75 10.71
C PRO A 38 0.59 5.13 9.85
N TYR A 39 0.21 5.79 8.75
CA TYR A 39 -0.78 5.23 7.82
C TYR A 39 -0.19 4.08 7.00
N LEU A 40 1.10 4.14 6.66
CA LEU A 40 1.81 3.06 5.98
C LEU A 40 1.84 1.78 6.83
N ASP A 41 2.08 1.90 8.14
CA ASP A 41 2.05 0.74 9.05
C ASP A 41 0.65 0.08 9.07
N ALA A 42 -0.41 0.89 9.06
CA ALA A 42 -1.79 0.40 8.99
C ALA A 42 -2.09 -0.26 7.63
N PHE A 43 -1.59 0.31 6.54
CA PHE A 43 -1.71 -0.25 5.20
C PHE A 43 -1.00 -1.60 5.08
N GLU A 44 0.22 -1.73 5.61
CA GLU A 44 0.97 -3.00 5.64
C GLU A 44 0.17 -4.10 6.33
N ALA A 45 -0.40 -3.80 7.51
CA ALA A 45 -1.29 -4.73 8.21
C ALA A 45 -2.52 -5.11 7.36
N GLY A 46 -3.12 -4.15 6.66
CA GLY A 46 -4.25 -4.37 5.75
C GLY A 46 -3.90 -5.29 4.56
N VAL A 47 -2.70 -5.13 3.99
CA VAL A 47 -2.18 -6.00 2.94
C VAL A 47 -2.04 -7.44 3.44
N HIS A 48 -1.41 -7.63 4.61
CA HIS A 48 -1.24 -8.96 5.21
C HIS A 48 -2.58 -9.64 5.53
N GLN A 49 -3.53 -8.89 6.08
CA GLN A 49 -4.86 -9.43 6.37
C GLN A 49 -5.52 -9.94 5.09
N CYS A 50 -5.44 -9.20 3.99
CA CYS A 50 -6.19 -9.59 2.80
C CYS A 50 -5.50 -10.62 1.93
N TYR A 51 -4.18 -10.75 2.07
CA TYR A 51 -3.48 -11.96 1.68
C TYR A 51 -3.96 -13.18 2.49
N ALA A 52 -4.05 -13.08 3.82
CA ALA A 52 -4.52 -14.17 4.68
C ALA A 52 -5.97 -14.59 4.36
N ASP A 53 -6.83 -13.63 4.06
CA ASP A 53 -8.21 -13.83 3.63
C ASP A 53 -8.36 -14.26 2.16
N ARG A 54 -7.23 -14.42 1.43
CA ARG A 54 -7.17 -14.79 0.01
C ARG A 54 -7.91 -13.83 -0.93
N GLN A 55 -7.99 -12.55 -0.56
CA GLN A 55 -8.53 -11.48 -1.42
C GLN A 55 -7.52 -10.98 -2.44
N ILE A 56 -6.22 -11.14 -2.14
CA ILE A 56 -5.11 -10.90 -3.04
C ILE A 56 -4.15 -12.09 -3.00
N THR A 57 -3.37 -12.26 -4.06
CA THR A 57 -2.29 -13.24 -4.15
C THR A 57 -1.04 -12.80 -3.37
N GLU A 58 -0.13 -13.74 -3.13
CA GLU A 58 1.18 -13.44 -2.55
C GLU A 58 1.98 -12.46 -3.42
N GLU A 59 1.94 -12.62 -4.75
CA GLU A 59 2.63 -11.72 -5.68
C GLU A 59 2.08 -10.29 -5.61
N GLU A 60 0.76 -10.15 -5.52
CA GLU A 60 0.11 -8.83 -5.37
C GLU A 60 0.46 -8.19 -4.03
N ALA A 61 0.44 -8.94 -2.93
CA ALA A 61 0.87 -8.46 -1.63
C ALA A 61 2.33 -7.99 -1.66
N TYR A 62 3.23 -8.83 -2.20
CA TYR A 62 4.65 -8.50 -2.34
C TYR A 62 4.87 -7.23 -3.16
N ARG A 63 4.15 -7.10 -4.29
CA ARG A 63 4.23 -5.94 -5.17
C ARG A 63 3.77 -4.66 -4.46
N LEU A 64 2.68 -4.73 -3.69
CA LEU A 64 2.18 -3.60 -2.90
C LEU A 64 3.21 -3.16 -1.85
N LEU A 65 3.75 -4.08 -1.07
CA LEU A 65 4.72 -3.76 -0.01
C LEU A 65 6.02 -3.17 -0.61
N ARG A 66 6.53 -3.78 -1.69
CA ARG A 66 7.70 -3.28 -2.42
C ARG A 66 7.52 -1.87 -2.96
N ARG A 67 6.33 -1.50 -3.43
CA ARG A 67 6.03 -0.13 -3.88
C ARG A 67 6.31 0.91 -2.79
N TYR A 68 6.19 0.55 -1.52
CA TYR A 68 6.46 1.44 -0.39
C TYR A 68 7.79 1.17 0.32
N GLY A 69 8.66 0.34 -0.29
CA GLY A 69 10.00 0.04 0.25
C GLY A 69 9.99 -0.95 1.42
N ILE A 70 8.89 -1.66 1.62
CA ILE A 70 8.74 -2.71 2.63
C ILE A 70 9.18 -4.04 1.97
N GLY A 71 10.04 -4.80 2.67
CA GLY A 71 10.72 -5.98 2.15
C GLY A 71 10.62 -7.20 3.05
#